data_AF-A0A956QKT8-F1
#
_entry.id   AF-A0A956QKT8-F1
#
_cell.length_a   1.000
_cell.length_b   1.000
_cell.length_c   1.000
_cell.angle_alpha   90.00
_cell.angle_beta   90.00
_cell.angle_gamma   90.00
#
_symmetry.space_group_name_H-M   'P 1'
#
loop_
_entity.id
_entity.type
_entity.pdbx_description
1 polymer ?
#
loop_
_entity_poly.entity_id
_entity_poly.type
_entity_poly.pdbx_seq_one_letter_code
_entity_poly.pdbx_strand_id
1 'polypeptide(L)'
;NWCCNILYYAVCPTNLTSFGFSGPGMNSGGYEVACPYKVLVRKVIDAEPGPGETLLPDVAAYLDAPTGVDTSGLGGPGVVRAEIACSRLLSFRASTDDVVGEVLLDLRGVAVRRALREVAVGSISLESGAYTSQLQFSVFPSNGGPLPTPTP
;
A
#
# COMPACT_ATOMS: atom_id res chain seq x y z
N ASN A 1 -2.84 23.18 -10.94
CA ASN A 1 -1.77 22.83 -10.00
C ASN A 1 -0.97 21.66 -10.52
N TRP A 2 0.36 21.73 -10.44
CA TRP A 2 1.25 20.60 -10.80
C TRP A 2 1.77 19.86 -9.55
N CYS A 3 1.70 20.48 -8.36
CA CYS A 3 1.94 19.82 -7.08
C CYS A 3 0.61 19.25 -6.56
N CYS A 4 0.58 17.95 -6.26
CA CYS A 4 -0.48 17.29 -5.52
C CYS A 4 0.11 16.20 -4.64
N ASN A 5 -0.51 15.91 -3.49
CA ASN A 5 -0.13 14.78 -2.66
C ASN A 5 -0.66 13.47 -3.29
N ILE A 6 0.20 12.44 -3.36
CA ILE A 6 -0.20 11.12 -3.84
C ILE A 6 0.04 10.09 -2.74
N LEU A 7 -1.03 9.46 -2.28
CA LEU A 7 -0.99 8.42 -1.26
C LEU A 7 -1.21 7.04 -1.88
N TYR A 8 -0.32 6.11 -1.55
CA TYR A 8 -0.47 4.68 -1.87
C TYR A 8 -0.54 3.87 -0.58
N TYR A 9 -1.52 2.99 -0.48
CA TYR A 9 -1.63 2.06 0.66
C TYR A 9 -2.31 0.75 0.24
N ALA A 10 -1.82 -0.35 0.80
CA ALA A 10 -2.48 -1.65 0.64
C ALA A 10 -3.50 -1.87 1.73
N VAL A 11 -4.70 -2.30 1.33
CA VAL A 11 -5.81 -2.55 2.26
C VAL A 11 -6.57 -3.81 1.84
N CYS A 12 -7.15 -4.50 2.83
CA CYS A 12 -8.08 -5.59 2.59
C CYS A 12 -9.47 -5.01 2.28
N PRO A 13 -10.06 -5.28 1.10
CA PRO A 13 -11.44 -4.84 0.82
C PRO A 13 -12.43 -5.40 1.85
N THR A 14 -13.48 -4.64 2.17
CA THR A 14 -14.49 -5.03 3.19
C THR A 14 -15.34 -6.22 2.75
N ASN A 15 -15.57 -6.37 1.44
CA ASN A 15 -16.27 -7.50 0.86
C ASN A 15 -15.34 -8.30 -0.06
N LEU A 16 -15.01 -9.51 0.37
CA LEU A 16 -14.13 -10.44 -0.36
C LEU A 16 -14.88 -11.53 -1.14
N THR A 17 -16.23 -11.54 -1.11
CA THR A 17 -17.04 -12.55 -1.80
C THR A 17 -16.82 -12.52 -3.32
N SER A 18 -16.59 -11.34 -3.90
CA SER A 18 -16.23 -11.18 -5.31
C SER A 18 -14.90 -11.83 -5.69
N PHE A 19 -14.03 -12.09 -4.71
CA PHE A 19 -12.77 -12.80 -4.88
C PHE A 19 -12.87 -14.29 -4.53
N GLY A 20 -14.06 -14.79 -4.16
CA GLY A 20 -14.28 -16.17 -3.77
C GLY A 20 -13.51 -16.56 -2.50
N PHE A 21 -13.24 -15.60 -1.62
CA PHE A 21 -12.44 -15.80 -0.41
C PHE A 21 -13.27 -15.62 0.85
N SER A 22 -13.15 -16.59 1.75
CA SER A 22 -13.69 -16.55 3.10
C SER A 22 -12.65 -17.17 4.04
N GLY A 23 -11.74 -16.34 4.54
CA GLY A 23 -10.75 -16.73 5.55
C GLY A 23 -10.93 -15.89 6.81
N PRO A 24 -10.63 -16.42 8.00
CA PRO A 24 -10.65 -15.64 9.24
C PRO A 24 -9.62 -14.50 9.23
N GLY A 25 -8.63 -14.57 8.32
CA GLY A 25 -7.48 -13.68 8.31
C GLY A 25 -6.48 -14.08 9.38
N MET A 26 -5.26 -13.57 9.26
CA MET A 26 -4.21 -13.76 10.26
C MET A 26 -3.38 -12.51 10.33
N ASN A 27 -3.07 -12.06 11.54
CA ASN A 27 -2.18 -10.92 11.73
C ASN A 27 -0.82 -11.37 12.27
N SER A 28 0.25 -10.83 11.71
CA SER A 28 1.63 -11.01 12.15
C SER A 28 2.36 -9.68 12.03
N GLY A 29 3.06 -9.26 13.09
CA GLY A 29 3.78 -7.98 13.11
C GLY A 29 2.91 -6.75 12.86
N GLY A 30 1.63 -6.79 13.22
CA GLY A 30 0.67 -5.69 12.98
C GLY A 30 0.06 -5.66 11.57
N TYR A 31 0.40 -6.61 10.70
CA TYR A 31 -0.13 -6.70 9.34
C TYR A 31 -0.97 -7.95 9.15
N GLU A 32 -1.99 -7.85 8.31
CA GLU A 32 -2.70 -9.04 7.83
C GLU A 32 -1.80 -9.80 6.82
N VAL A 33 -1.66 -11.11 6.99
CA VAL A 33 -0.73 -11.98 6.26
C VAL A 33 -1.34 -13.22 5.61
N ALA A 34 -2.64 -13.46 5.78
CA ALA A 34 -3.32 -14.63 5.22
C ALA A 34 -4.28 -14.30 4.06
N CYS A 35 -4.62 -13.03 3.85
CA CYS A 35 -5.46 -12.57 2.75
C CYS A 35 -4.59 -12.16 1.55
N PRO A 36 -4.66 -12.91 0.42
CA PRO A 36 -3.92 -12.59 -0.80
C PRO A 36 -4.69 -11.64 -1.74
N TYR A 37 -5.80 -11.07 -1.27
CA TYR A 37 -6.72 -10.26 -2.07
C TYR A 37 -6.72 -8.78 -1.67
N LYS A 38 -5.63 -8.31 -1.05
CA LYS A 38 -5.46 -6.88 -0.79
C LYS A 38 -5.37 -6.12 -2.11
N VAL A 39 -5.79 -4.86 -2.06
CA VAL A 39 -5.71 -3.93 -3.18
C VAL A 39 -4.81 -2.77 -2.80
N LEU A 40 -4.02 -2.29 -3.77
CA LEU A 40 -3.25 -1.06 -3.65
C LEU A 40 -4.15 0.09 -4.09
N VAL A 41 -4.57 0.91 -3.14
CA VAL A 41 -5.32 2.13 -3.40
C VAL A 41 -4.33 3.25 -3.68
N ARG A 42 -4.63 4.04 -4.71
CA ARG A 42 -3.96 5.30 -5.03
C ARG A 42 -4.95 6.44 -4.87
N LYS A 43 -4.60 7.44 -4.05
CA LYS A 43 -5.35 8.69 -3.90
C LYS A 43 -4.52 9.88 -4.36
N VAL A 44 -5.15 10.76 -5.14
CA VAL A 44 -4.62 12.09 -5.49
C VAL A 44 -5.36 13.11 -4.64
N ILE A 45 -4.61 13.87 -3.86
CA ILE A 45 -5.10 14.82 -2.87
C ILE A 45 -4.56 16.20 -3.26
N ASP A 46 -5.46 17.17 -3.41
CA ASP A 46 -5.18 18.59 -3.59
C ASP A 46 -5.75 19.30 -2.35
N ALA A 47 -4.99 19.26 -1.26
CA ALA A 47 -5.42 19.77 0.04
C ALA A 47 -5.33 21.30 0.13
N GLU A 48 -4.43 21.91 -0.63
CA GLU A 48 -4.22 23.36 -0.69
C GLU A 48 -4.07 23.82 -2.13
N PRO A 49 -5.13 24.42 -2.73
CA PRO A 49 -5.04 24.90 -4.10
C PRO A 49 -4.08 26.09 -4.21
N GLY A 50 -2.82 25.84 -4.58
CA GLY A 50 -1.80 26.88 -4.80
C GLY A 50 -0.45 26.34 -5.30
N PRO A 51 0.49 27.23 -5.66
CA PRO A 51 1.83 26.84 -6.08
C PRO A 51 2.66 26.42 -4.86
N GLY A 52 2.61 25.13 -4.53
CA GLY A 52 3.44 24.53 -3.48
C GLY A 52 2.61 23.89 -2.38
N GLU A 53 1.97 22.76 -2.68
CA GLU A 53 1.29 21.96 -1.66
C GLU A 53 2.33 21.31 -0.73
N THR A 54 2.14 21.45 0.58
CA THR A 54 2.99 20.83 1.59
C THR A 54 2.67 19.34 1.71
N LEU A 55 3.67 18.52 2.08
CA LEU A 55 3.43 17.11 2.40
C LEU A 55 2.38 17.00 3.52
N LEU A 56 1.42 16.10 3.35
CA LEU A 56 0.37 15.88 4.35
C LEU A 56 0.99 15.49 5.71
N PRO A 57 0.63 16.19 6.82
CA PRO A 57 1.17 15.89 8.14
C PRO A 57 0.53 14.64 8.76
N ASP A 58 -0.68 14.28 8.32
CA ASP A 58 -1.41 13.09 8.73
C ASP A 58 -2.18 12.51 7.54
N VAL A 59 -2.22 11.19 7.48
CA VAL A 59 -2.91 10.43 6.43
C VAL A 59 -4.15 9.68 6.93
N ALA A 60 -4.43 9.67 8.24
CA ALA A 60 -5.48 8.84 8.83
C ALA A 60 -6.86 9.05 8.21
N ALA A 61 -7.21 10.30 7.87
CA ALA A 61 -8.48 10.66 7.25
C ALA A 61 -8.67 10.10 5.82
N TYR A 62 -7.59 9.60 5.20
CA TYR A 62 -7.59 9.06 3.83
C TYR A 62 -7.49 7.53 3.81
N LEU A 63 -7.39 6.87 4.96
CA LEU A 63 -7.26 5.41 5.04
C LEU A 63 -8.64 4.77 5.13
N ASP A 64 -9.22 4.44 3.98
CA ASP A 64 -10.47 3.70 3.85
C ASP A 64 -10.31 2.46 2.95
N ALA A 65 -11.15 1.47 3.19
CA ALA A 65 -11.15 0.21 2.46
C ALA A 65 -12.28 0.20 1.41
N PRO A 66 -12.00 -0.19 0.15
CA PRO A 66 -13.04 -0.31 -0.86
C PRO A 66 -13.95 -1.51 -0.59
N THR A 67 -15.15 -1.46 -1.18
CA THR A 67 -16.05 -2.62 -1.19
C THR A 67 -15.73 -3.47 -2.42
N GLY A 68 -14.96 -4.55 -2.23
CA GLY A 68 -14.45 -5.35 -3.33
C GLY A 68 -13.45 -4.57 -4.18
N VAL A 69 -13.88 -4.13 -5.37
CA VAL A 69 -13.10 -3.25 -6.26
C VAL A 69 -13.75 -1.88 -6.49
N ASP A 70 -14.88 -1.61 -5.83
CA ASP A 70 -15.57 -0.33 -5.95
C ASP A 70 -14.86 0.74 -5.12
N THR A 71 -14.48 1.83 -5.79
CA THR A 71 -13.78 2.98 -5.20
C THR A 71 -14.70 4.17 -4.91
N SER A 72 -16.01 4.06 -5.20
CA SER A 72 -16.98 5.15 -5.03
C SER A 72 -17.05 5.70 -3.61
N GLY A 73 -16.79 4.87 -2.60
CA GLY A 73 -16.75 5.24 -1.19
C GLY A 73 -15.39 5.72 -0.68
N LEU A 74 -14.35 5.75 -1.51
CA LEU A 74 -13.02 6.20 -1.08
C LEU A 74 -12.94 7.72 -1.13
N GLY A 75 -12.80 8.35 0.04
CA GLY A 75 -12.92 9.80 0.19
C GLY A 75 -11.81 10.41 1.05
N GLY A 76 -12.03 11.68 1.42
CA GLY A 76 -11.13 12.47 2.24
C GLY A 76 -11.11 13.94 1.81
N PRO A 77 -10.69 14.86 2.68
CA PRO A 77 -10.57 16.28 2.34
C PRO A 77 -9.66 16.50 1.12
N GLY A 78 -10.14 17.22 0.09
CA GLY A 78 -9.30 17.51 -1.08
C GLY A 78 -8.95 16.30 -1.96
N VAL A 79 -9.56 15.12 -1.76
CA VAL A 79 -9.37 13.99 -2.67
C VAL A 79 -9.99 14.31 -4.03
N VAL A 80 -9.15 14.37 -5.06
CA VAL A 80 -9.56 14.64 -6.44
C VAL A 80 -9.82 13.34 -7.20
N ARG A 81 -9.07 12.29 -6.86
CA ARG A 81 -9.18 10.98 -7.52
C ARG A 81 -8.77 9.86 -6.58
N ALA A 82 -9.54 8.78 -6.57
CA ALA A 82 -9.20 7.52 -5.92
C ALA A 82 -9.35 6.37 -6.92
N GLU A 83 -8.38 5.46 -6.96
CA GLU A 83 -8.40 4.30 -7.86
C GLU A 83 -7.65 3.11 -7.27
N ILE A 84 -7.95 1.92 -7.79
CA ILE A 84 -7.18 0.70 -7.50
C ILE A 84 -6.03 0.63 -8.51
N ALA A 85 -4.81 0.89 -8.03
CA ALA A 85 -3.60 0.80 -8.84
C ALA A 85 -3.15 -0.65 -9.06
N CYS A 86 -3.40 -1.52 -8.09
CA CYS A 86 -3.08 -2.95 -8.19
C CYS A 86 -4.07 -3.77 -7.34
N SER A 87 -4.32 -5.02 -7.74
CA SER A 87 -5.19 -5.94 -7.00
C SER A 87 -4.49 -7.29 -6.79
N ARG A 88 -5.02 -8.09 -5.85
CA ARG A 88 -4.49 -9.42 -5.52
C ARG A 88 -3.07 -9.38 -4.95
N LEU A 89 -2.83 -8.38 -4.11
CA LEU A 89 -1.61 -8.27 -3.34
C LEU A 89 -1.74 -9.05 -2.03
N LEU A 90 -0.61 -9.56 -1.56
CA LEU A 90 -0.46 -10.00 -0.19
C LEU A 90 -0.03 -8.82 0.69
N SER A 91 0.94 -8.03 0.24
CA SER A 91 1.49 -6.93 1.01
C SER A 91 2.09 -5.84 0.13
N PHE A 92 2.06 -4.61 0.61
CA PHE A 92 2.85 -3.48 0.12
C PHE A 92 3.30 -2.71 1.35
N ARG A 93 4.62 -2.65 1.57
CA ARG A 93 5.22 -2.00 2.73
C ARG A 93 6.30 -1.05 2.27
N ALA A 94 6.38 0.09 2.94
CA ALA A 94 7.45 1.06 2.79
C ALA A 94 8.16 1.20 4.14
N SER A 95 9.49 1.28 4.11
CA SER A 95 10.31 1.62 5.27
C SER A 95 11.37 2.63 4.86
N THR A 96 11.69 3.56 5.75
CA THR A 96 12.76 4.54 5.53
C THR A 96 14.01 4.12 6.30
N ASP A 97 15.17 4.40 5.72
CA ASP A 97 16.43 4.49 6.45
C ASP A 97 16.93 5.93 6.34
N ASP A 98 16.76 6.68 7.43
CA ASP A 98 17.08 8.10 7.48
C ASP A 98 18.59 8.37 7.43
N VAL A 99 19.43 7.37 7.72
CA VAL A 99 20.91 7.51 7.68
C VAL A 99 21.40 7.59 6.25
N VAL A 100 20.86 6.73 5.38
CA VAL A 100 21.23 6.67 3.96
C VAL A 100 20.23 7.39 3.04
N GLY A 101 19.13 7.91 3.60
CA GLY A 101 18.07 8.56 2.83
C GLY A 101 17.35 7.60 1.88
N GLU A 102 17.24 6.33 2.27
CA GLU A 102 16.62 5.27 1.47
C GLU A 102 15.14 5.13 1.81
N VAL A 103 14.33 4.91 0.77
CA VAL A 103 12.98 4.38 0.90
C VAL A 103 12.96 3.00 0.27
N LEU A 104 12.79 1.98 1.11
CA LEU A 104 12.69 0.59 0.70
C LEU A 104 11.23 0.23 0.52
N LEU A 105 10.89 -0.32 -0.65
CA LEU A 105 9.55 -0.80 -0.98
C LEU A 105 9.56 -2.32 -1.10
N ASP A 106 8.71 -2.99 -0.33
CA ASP A 106 8.47 -4.44 -0.35
C ASP A 106 7.05 -4.71 -0.84
N LEU A 107 6.95 -5.31 -2.04
CA LEU A 107 5.71 -5.73 -2.66
C LEU A 107 5.64 -7.25 -2.68
N ARG A 108 4.55 -7.83 -2.18
CA ARG A 108 4.32 -9.28 -2.19
C ARG A 108 2.99 -9.62 -2.84
N GLY A 109 3.02 -10.68 -3.66
CA GLY A 109 1.84 -11.28 -4.27
C GLY A 109 1.83 -12.79 -4.08
N VAL A 110 0.65 -13.39 -4.16
CA VAL A 110 0.48 -14.84 -4.00
C VAL A 110 -0.15 -15.43 -5.25
N ALA A 111 0.44 -16.52 -5.75
CA ALA A 111 -0.18 -17.36 -6.78
C ALA A 111 -1.33 -18.18 -6.17
N VAL A 112 -2.49 -17.55 -5.98
CA VAL A 112 -3.57 -18.10 -5.15
C VAL A 112 -4.05 -19.49 -5.60
N ARG A 113 -4.14 -19.73 -6.92
CA ARG A 113 -4.52 -21.06 -7.45
C ARG A 113 -3.52 -22.15 -7.07
N ARG A 114 -2.23 -21.81 -6.94
CA ARG A 114 -1.20 -22.73 -6.48
C ARG A 114 -1.32 -22.91 -4.96
N ALA A 115 -1.41 -21.81 -4.22
CA ALA A 115 -1.55 -21.84 -2.77
C ALA A 115 -2.75 -22.69 -2.32
N LEU A 116 -3.91 -22.54 -2.96
CA LEU A 116 -5.12 -23.33 -2.67
C LEU A 116 -4.95 -24.85 -2.84
N ARG A 117 -3.95 -25.31 -3.61
CA ARG A 117 -3.66 -26.74 -3.77
C ARG A 117 -2.70 -27.28 -2.71
N GLU A 118 -1.92 -26.40 -2.08
CA GLU A 118 -0.85 -26.77 -1.16
C GLU A 118 -1.23 -26.49 0.30
N VAL A 119 -2.06 -25.46 0.54
CA VAL A 119 -2.33 -24.92 1.87
C VAL A 119 -3.76 -24.39 2.03
N ALA A 120 -4.23 -24.31 3.28
CA ALA A 120 -5.48 -23.66 3.64
C ALA A 120 -5.34 -22.13 3.66
N VAL A 121 -5.45 -21.51 2.48
CA VAL A 121 -5.40 -20.05 2.29
C VAL A 121 -6.40 -19.35 3.22
N GLY A 122 -5.96 -18.30 3.93
CA GLY A 122 -6.78 -17.56 4.89
C GLY A 122 -6.67 -18.03 6.34
N SER A 123 -6.11 -19.22 6.58
CA SER A 123 -5.90 -19.78 7.92
C SER A 123 -4.42 -20.00 8.26
N ILE A 124 -3.52 -19.73 7.32
CA ILE A 124 -2.06 -19.79 7.51
C ILE A 124 -1.41 -18.52 6.97
N SER A 125 -0.19 -18.24 7.44
CA SER A 125 0.61 -17.16 6.86
C SER A 125 1.01 -17.48 5.43
N LEU A 126 0.89 -16.49 4.55
CA LEU A 126 1.35 -16.56 3.17
C LEU A 126 2.61 -15.70 2.95
N GLU A 127 3.19 -15.11 4.00
CA GLU A 127 4.33 -14.18 3.88
C GLU A 127 5.56 -14.78 3.23
N SER A 128 5.80 -16.07 3.47
CA SER A 128 6.92 -16.84 2.93
C SER A 128 6.41 -18.20 2.48
N GLY A 129 6.69 -18.56 1.22
CA GLY A 129 6.25 -19.82 0.63
C GLY A 129 6.56 -19.89 -0.86
N ALA A 130 6.58 -21.09 -1.42
CA ALA A 130 6.85 -21.30 -2.85
C ALA A 130 5.77 -20.71 -3.79
N TYR A 131 4.62 -20.33 -3.22
CA TYR A 131 3.51 -19.65 -3.89
C TYR A 131 3.54 -18.13 -3.74
N THR A 132 4.50 -17.57 -3.01
CA THR A 132 4.60 -16.12 -2.77
C THR A 132 5.76 -15.56 -3.58
N SER A 133 5.47 -14.50 -4.34
CA SER A 133 6.47 -13.73 -5.07
C SER A 133 6.70 -12.41 -4.35
N GLN A 134 7.96 -12.04 -4.20
CA GLN A 134 8.39 -10.80 -3.57
C GLN A 134 9.19 -9.98 -4.58
N LEU A 135 8.85 -8.70 -4.69
CA LEU A 135 9.64 -7.69 -5.37
C LEU A 135 10.03 -6.65 -4.34
N GLN A 136 11.34 -6.46 -4.18
CA GLN A 136 11.90 -5.47 -3.28
C GLN A 136 12.80 -4.54 -4.08
N PHE A 137 12.64 -3.24 -3.87
CA PHE A 137 13.48 -2.23 -4.51
C PHE A 137 13.60 -0.99 -3.65
N SER A 138 14.71 -0.29 -3.85
CA SER A 138 15.09 0.89 -3.09
C SER A 138 14.98 2.12 -3.97
N VAL A 139 14.50 3.21 -3.38
CA VAL A 139 14.48 4.53 -4.00
C VAL A 139 15.24 5.47 -3.07
N PHE A 140 16.14 6.28 -3.63
CA PHE A 140 16.84 7.32 -2.91
C PHE A 140 16.29 8.65 -3.38
N PRO A 141 15.21 9.16 -2.75
CA PRO A 141 14.60 10.42 -3.15
C PRO A 141 15.59 11.56 -2.95
N SER A 142 16.22 12.01 -4.04
CA SER A 142 16.97 13.26 -4.07
C SER A 142 15.98 14.42 -4.14
N ASN A 143 15.28 14.71 -3.06
CA ASN A 143 14.44 15.90 -2.97
C ASN A 143 15.35 17.13 -2.79
N GLY A 144 16.03 17.53 -3.87
CA GLY A 144 16.39 18.90 -4.29
C GLY A 144 16.92 19.96 -3.32
N GLY A 145 17.24 19.66 -2.05
CA GLY A 145 17.93 20.56 -1.14
C GLY A 145 19.44 20.31 -1.17
N PRO A 146 20.30 21.35 -1.00
CA PRO A 146 21.73 21.12 -0.88
C PRO A 146 22.00 20.17 0.29
N LEU A 147 22.84 19.16 0.05
CA LEU A 147 23.41 18.33 1.11
C LEU A 147 24.00 19.27 2.18
N PRO A 148 23.77 19.03 3.48
CA PRO A 148 24.41 19.81 4.52
C PRO A 148 25.93 19.71 4.30
N THR A 149 26.55 20.84 3.96
CA THR A 149 28.01 20.94 3.90
C THR A 149 28.54 20.61 5.30
N PRO A 150 29.47 19.66 5.44
CA PRO A 150 30.10 19.42 6.73
C PRO A 150 30.77 20.72 7.17
N THR A 151 30.32 21.27 8.29
CA THR A 151 31.01 22.39 8.95
C THR A 151 32.41 21.93 9.37
N PRO A 152 33.44 22.78 9.19
CA PRO A 152 34.83 22.46 9.48
C PRO A 152 35.09 22.17 10.97
#